data_AF-A0A529SWY3-F1
#
_entry.id   AF-A0A529SWY3-F1
#
_cell.length_a   1.000
_cell.length_b   1.000
_cell.length_c   1.000
_cell.angle_alpha   90.00
_cell.angle_beta   90.00
_cell.angle_gamma   90.00
#
_symmetry.space_group_name_H-M   'P 1'
#
loop_
_entity.id
_entity.type
_entity.pdbx_description
1 polymer ?
#
loop_
_entity_poly.entity_id
_entity_poly.type
_entity_poly.pdbx_seq_one_letter_code
_entity_poly.pdbx_strand_id
1 'polypeptide(L)'
;VNDRIVAAGEATTAWINRARAAAQQLSAGGPVFDISGVRDVSPEERWQAYVSRLETQPGIIVAQQNVRDGQFYITGLRDPLAVDPQSLLSGTQVDPARVHASWQFYQSLEPGFVLKRLTASLYPMDKVRLSIVNGRIVAEGEAPDTWIDRARAAARLLSEGGPEFDISKVRDVSPDARAAEHWQY
;
A
#
# COMPACT_ATOMS: atom_id res chain seq x y z
N VAL A 1 14.64 -35.75 32.43
CA VAL A 1 14.23 -36.07 31.04
C VAL A 1 13.89 -34.75 30.38
N ASN A 2 14.56 -34.42 29.26
CA ASN A 2 14.46 -33.19 28.44
C ASN A 2 15.54 -32.11 28.64
N ASP A 3 16.82 -32.50 28.68
CA ASP A 3 17.93 -31.55 28.56
C ASP A 3 18.15 -31.18 27.07
N ARG A 4 17.15 -30.55 26.45
CA ARG A 4 17.17 -30.14 25.02
C ARG A 4 16.99 -28.63 24.94
N ILE A 5 17.99 -27.95 24.38
CA ILE A 5 17.93 -26.53 24.06
C ILE A 5 17.47 -26.44 22.60
N VAL A 6 16.35 -25.77 22.34
CA VAL A 6 15.79 -25.64 21.00
C VAL A 6 15.99 -24.22 20.51
N ALA A 7 16.64 -24.05 19.36
CA ALA A 7 16.68 -22.80 18.61
C ALA A 7 15.67 -22.85 17.47
N ALA A 8 14.91 -21.78 17.32
CA ALA A 8 13.97 -21.60 16.22
C ALA A 8 14.01 -20.16 15.71
N GLY A 9 13.75 -19.97 14.41
CA GLY A 9 13.72 -18.65 13.77
C GLY A 9 14.65 -18.53 12.58
N GLU A 10 14.97 -17.31 12.17
CA GLU A 10 15.86 -17.03 11.05
C GLU A 10 17.27 -16.68 11.53
N ALA A 11 18.28 -17.25 10.89
CA ALA A 11 19.67 -16.89 11.16
C ALA A 11 20.50 -16.96 9.88
N THR A 12 21.64 -16.25 9.89
CA THR A 12 22.56 -16.29 8.74
C THR A 12 23.20 -17.68 8.62
N THR A 13 23.59 -18.08 7.40
CA THR A 13 24.39 -19.28 7.14
C THR A 13 25.59 -19.39 8.07
N ALA A 14 26.27 -18.26 8.34
CA ALA A 14 27.42 -18.20 9.23
C ALA A 14 27.05 -18.54 10.68
N TRP A 15 25.92 -18.03 11.18
CA TRP A 15 25.42 -18.38 12.51
C TRP A 15 25.01 -19.86 12.56
N ILE A 16 24.26 -20.35 11.56
CA ILE A 16 23.80 -21.74 11.49
C ILE A 16 24.98 -22.71 11.48
N ASN A 17 26.03 -22.40 10.71
CA ASN A 17 27.25 -23.21 10.66
C ASN A 17 27.98 -23.22 12.01
N ARG A 18 28.10 -22.07 12.68
CA ARG A 18 28.67 -22.01 14.04
C ARG A 18 27.82 -22.76 15.06
N ALA A 19 26.51 -22.62 15.00
CA ALA A 19 25.57 -23.29 15.89
C ALA A 19 25.64 -24.82 15.72
N ARG A 20 25.76 -25.30 14.47
CA ARG A 20 25.96 -26.72 14.15
C ARG A 20 27.28 -27.25 14.70
N ALA A 21 28.37 -26.50 14.55
CA ALA A 21 29.68 -26.87 15.10
C ALA A 21 29.65 -26.94 16.65
N ALA A 22 29.00 -25.98 17.30
CA ALA A 22 28.82 -25.99 18.74
C ALA A 22 27.96 -27.17 19.23
N ALA A 23 26.86 -27.49 18.53
CA ALA A 23 26.01 -28.64 18.83
C ALA A 23 26.79 -29.97 18.78
N GLN A 24 27.72 -30.12 17.82
CA GLN A 24 28.59 -31.29 17.72
C GLN A 24 29.55 -31.41 18.90
N GLN A 25 30.14 -30.30 19.36
CA GLN A 25 31.05 -30.30 20.52
C GLN A 25 30.35 -30.63 21.84
N LEU A 26 29.09 -30.21 22.01
CA LEU A 26 28.29 -30.48 23.21
C LEU A 26 27.84 -31.93 23.34
N SER A 27 27.92 -32.71 22.24
CA SER A 27 27.46 -34.11 22.21
C SER A 27 28.28 -35.07 23.08
N ALA A 28 29.38 -34.60 23.69
CA ALA A 28 30.18 -35.31 24.70
C ALA A 28 29.59 -35.24 26.14
N GLY A 29 28.27 -35.43 26.28
CA GLY A 29 27.61 -35.60 27.58
C GLY A 29 26.81 -34.40 28.11
N GLY A 30 26.58 -33.36 27.31
CA GLY A 30 25.74 -32.20 27.67
C GLY A 30 24.32 -32.22 27.07
N PRO A 31 23.52 -31.15 27.27
CA PRO A 31 22.19 -30.99 26.68
C PRO A 31 22.24 -31.02 25.14
N VAL A 32 21.22 -31.61 24.50
CA VAL A 32 21.09 -31.61 23.04
C VAL A 32 20.73 -30.20 22.57
N PHE A 33 21.59 -29.59 21.74
CA PHE A 33 21.26 -28.33 21.07
C PHE A 33 20.63 -28.60 19.70
N ASP A 34 19.31 -28.41 19.63
CA ASP A 34 18.50 -28.63 18.45
C ASP A 34 18.30 -27.32 17.68
N ILE A 35 18.88 -27.25 16.49
CA ILE A 35 18.78 -26.12 15.57
C ILE A 35 17.87 -26.42 14.37
N SER A 36 17.13 -27.53 14.38
CA SER A 36 16.26 -27.92 13.26
C SER A 36 15.14 -26.91 12.98
N GLY A 37 14.77 -26.10 13.97
CA GLY A 37 13.84 -24.98 13.82
C GLY A 37 14.45 -23.70 13.25
N VAL A 38 15.77 -23.66 12.98
CA VAL A 38 16.44 -22.48 12.44
C VAL A 38 16.53 -22.55 10.93
N ARG A 39 15.98 -21.55 10.24
CA ARG A 39 15.98 -21.43 8.78
C ARG A 39 17.03 -20.42 8.32
N ASP A 40 17.81 -20.79 7.32
CA ASP A 40 18.61 -19.83 6.55
C ASP A 40 17.69 -19.18 5.51
N VAL A 41 17.61 -17.85 5.53
CA VAL A 41 16.82 -17.11 4.56
C VAL A 41 17.78 -16.29 3.74
N SER A 42 17.91 -16.66 2.48
CA SER A 42 18.84 -15.97 1.59
C SER A 42 18.43 -14.50 1.39
N PRO A 43 19.38 -13.61 1.07
CA PRO A 43 19.05 -12.25 0.66
C PRO A 43 18.03 -12.20 -0.49
N GLU A 44 18.09 -13.17 -1.41
CA GLU A 44 17.18 -13.28 -2.56
C GLU A 44 15.76 -13.63 -2.10
N GLU A 45 15.59 -14.54 -1.14
CA GLU A 45 14.28 -14.85 -0.57
C GLU A 45 13.65 -13.64 0.14
N ARG A 46 14.46 -12.88 0.90
CA ARG A 46 14.02 -11.64 1.56
C ARG A 46 13.61 -10.57 0.55
N TRP A 47 14.36 -10.48 -0.54
CA TRP A 47 14.04 -9.61 -1.66
C TRP A 47 12.72 -10.01 -2.31
N GLN A 48 12.49 -11.30 -2.58
CA GLN A 48 11.22 -11.76 -3.13
C GLN A 48 10.04 -11.49 -2.18
N ALA A 49 10.24 -11.58 -0.87
CA ALA A 49 9.20 -11.21 0.10
C ALA A 49 8.87 -9.70 0.04
N TYR A 50 9.87 -8.84 -0.15
CA TYR A 50 9.66 -7.41 -0.38
C TYR A 50 8.94 -7.13 -1.71
N VAL A 51 9.35 -7.77 -2.81
CA VAL A 51 8.69 -7.64 -4.12
C VAL A 51 7.23 -8.09 -4.03
N SER A 52 6.97 -9.25 -3.42
CA SER A 52 5.60 -9.75 -3.20
C SER A 52 4.77 -8.75 -2.39
N ARG A 53 5.36 -8.13 -1.37
CA ARG A 53 4.68 -7.10 -0.58
C ARG A 53 4.32 -5.89 -1.43
N LEU A 54 5.22 -5.42 -2.31
CA LEU A 54 4.94 -4.31 -3.24
C LEU A 54 3.79 -4.63 -4.19
N GLU A 55 3.77 -5.83 -4.77
CA GLU A 55 2.75 -6.25 -5.74
C GLU A 55 1.34 -6.35 -5.13
N THR A 56 1.24 -6.50 -3.81
CA THR A 56 -0.05 -6.45 -3.10
C THR A 56 -0.54 -5.04 -2.79
N GLN A 57 0.28 -4.01 -3.00
CA GLN A 57 -0.11 -2.63 -2.69
C GLN A 57 -0.90 -2.01 -3.85
N PRO A 58 -2.07 -1.42 -3.56
CA PRO A 58 -2.78 -0.62 -4.55
C PRO A 58 -1.88 0.51 -5.09
N GLY A 59 -1.95 0.74 -6.40
CA GLY A 59 -1.22 1.82 -7.05
C GLY A 59 0.30 1.59 -7.19
N ILE A 60 0.79 0.36 -6.98
CA ILE A 60 2.16 -0.02 -7.29
C ILE A 60 2.12 -1.16 -8.30
N ILE A 61 2.83 -1.01 -9.41
CA ILE A 61 3.01 -2.05 -10.42
C ILE A 61 4.50 -2.29 -10.55
N VAL A 62 4.96 -3.48 -10.16
CA VAL A 62 6.33 -3.92 -10.41
C VAL A 62 6.43 -4.33 -11.87
N ALA A 63 7.30 -3.67 -12.65
CA ALA A 63 7.51 -3.99 -14.05
C ALA A 63 8.69 -4.94 -14.24
N GLN A 64 9.80 -4.67 -13.56
CA GLN A 64 11.00 -5.51 -13.61
C GLN A 64 11.70 -5.52 -12.26
N GLN A 65 12.35 -6.64 -11.96
CA GLN A 65 13.27 -6.75 -10.84
C GLN A 65 14.46 -7.63 -11.23
N ASN A 66 15.63 -7.36 -10.63
CA ASN A 66 16.82 -8.17 -10.82
C ASN A 66 17.73 -8.10 -9.59
N VAL A 67 18.53 -9.14 -9.39
CA VAL A 67 19.59 -9.21 -8.39
C VAL A 67 20.92 -9.32 -9.12
N ARG A 68 21.84 -8.38 -8.89
CA ARG A 68 23.16 -8.38 -9.54
C ARG A 68 24.22 -7.84 -8.59
N ASP A 69 25.35 -8.54 -8.47
CA ASP A 69 26.48 -8.15 -7.64
C ASP A 69 26.08 -7.87 -6.16
N GLY A 70 25.11 -8.63 -5.66
CA GLY A 70 24.52 -8.43 -4.34
C GLY A 70 23.66 -7.18 -4.21
N GLN A 71 23.35 -6.46 -5.28
CA GLN A 71 22.42 -5.32 -5.29
C GLN A 71 21.05 -5.75 -5.81
N PHE A 72 20.01 -5.05 -5.35
CA PHE A 72 18.63 -5.27 -5.74
C PHE A 72 18.14 -4.11 -6.59
N TYR A 73 17.64 -4.42 -7.79
CA TYR A 73 17.11 -3.43 -8.71
C TYR A 73 15.63 -3.68 -8.94
N ILE A 74 14.83 -2.62 -8.91
CA ILE A 74 13.40 -2.70 -9.21
C ILE A 74 12.95 -1.48 -10.00
N THR A 75 12.13 -1.73 -11.01
CA THR A 75 11.48 -0.69 -11.80
C THR A 75 9.99 -0.94 -11.90
N GLY A 76 9.21 0.13 -12.05
CA GLY A 76 7.78 -0.01 -12.16
C GLY A 76 7.01 1.30 -12.25
N LEU A 77 5.71 1.18 -12.09
CA LEU A 77 4.78 2.30 -12.06
C LEU A 77 4.27 2.52 -10.64
N ARG A 78 4.09 3.78 -10.24
CA ARG A 78 3.54 4.14 -8.93
C ARG A 78 2.52 5.27 -9.04
N ASP A 79 1.38 5.14 -8.36
CA ASP A 79 0.49 6.27 -8.09
C ASP A 79 1.13 7.19 -7.03
N PRO A 80 1.20 8.52 -7.23
CA PRO A 80 1.78 9.44 -6.25
C PRO A 80 1.16 9.37 -4.85
N LEU A 81 -0.09 8.91 -4.73
CA LEU A 81 -0.80 8.74 -3.47
C LEU A 81 -0.71 7.30 -2.91
N ALA A 82 0.04 6.42 -3.57
CA ALA A 82 0.30 5.07 -3.09
C ALA A 82 1.32 5.11 -1.95
N VAL A 83 1.33 4.03 -1.16
CA VAL A 83 2.33 3.84 -0.10
C VAL A 83 3.75 4.02 -0.64
N ASP A 84 4.64 4.54 0.18
CA ASP A 84 6.04 4.70 -0.20
C ASP A 84 6.75 3.33 -0.23
N PRO A 85 7.27 2.85 -1.39
CA PRO A 85 7.94 1.57 -1.49
C PRO A 85 9.05 1.36 -0.45
N GLN A 86 9.81 2.41 -0.14
CA GLN A 86 10.91 2.32 0.82
C GLN A 86 10.42 2.00 2.24
N SER A 87 9.24 2.50 2.64
CA SER A 87 8.64 2.19 3.94
C SER A 87 8.33 0.69 4.12
N LEU A 88 8.12 -0.04 3.01
CA LEU A 88 7.77 -1.45 3.00
C LEU A 88 8.97 -2.40 3.14
N LEU A 89 10.20 -1.89 3.12
CA LEU A 89 11.41 -2.65 3.42
C LEU A 89 11.52 -3.02 4.91
N SER A 90 10.82 -2.28 5.78
CA SER A 90 10.80 -2.58 7.22
C SER A 90 10.29 -4.00 7.47
N GLY A 91 11.03 -4.75 8.30
CA GLY A 91 10.70 -6.14 8.65
C GLY A 91 11.01 -7.20 7.59
N THR A 92 11.58 -6.86 6.42
CA THR A 92 12.06 -7.86 5.44
C THR A 92 13.53 -8.23 5.63
N GLN A 93 14.24 -7.49 6.50
CA GLN A 93 15.68 -7.60 6.72
C GLN A 93 16.52 -7.42 5.43
N VAL A 94 15.93 -6.84 4.39
CA VAL A 94 16.64 -6.31 3.21
C VAL A 94 17.28 -5.00 3.60
N ASP A 95 18.57 -4.85 3.34
CA ASP A 95 19.30 -3.60 3.56
C ASP A 95 18.85 -2.55 2.53
N PRO A 96 18.25 -1.42 2.96
CA PRO A 96 17.79 -0.38 2.05
C PRO A 96 18.92 0.21 1.20
N ALA A 97 20.16 0.22 1.68
CA ALA A 97 21.30 0.75 0.93
C ALA A 97 21.65 -0.10 -0.31
N ARG A 98 21.16 -1.35 -0.36
CA ARG A 98 21.34 -2.27 -1.50
C ARG A 98 20.21 -2.21 -2.51
N VAL A 99 19.17 -1.39 -2.28
CA VAL A 99 17.96 -1.32 -3.11
C VAL A 99 18.00 -0.08 -4.01
N HIS A 100 17.93 -0.31 -5.31
CA HIS A 100 17.89 0.71 -6.35
C HIS A 100 16.53 0.66 -7.03
N ALA A 101 15.67 1.64 -6.75
CA ALA A 101 14.30 1.68 -7.24
C ALA A 101 14.09 2.84 -8.22
N SER A 102 13.44 2.55 -9.36
CA SER A 102 13.04 3.56 -10.34
C SER A 102 11.54 3.46 -10.63
N TRP A 103 10.79 4.48 -10.23
CA TRP A 103 9.34 4.51 -10.38
C TRP A 103 8.94 5.60 -11.36
N GLN A 104 8.23 5.22 -12.42
CA GLN A 104 7.50 6.17 -13.24
C GLN A 104 6.12 6.41 -12.62
N PHE A 105 5.71 7.67 -12.53
CA PHE A 105 4.39 7.97 -11.99
C PHE A 105 3.29 7.76 -13.02
N TYR A 106 2.23 7.11 -12.59
CA TYR A 106 0.96 7.01 -13.31
C TYR A 106 -0.17 7.39 -12.34
N GLN A 107 -1.36 7.69 -12.85
CA GLN A 107 -2.53 7.87 -11.99
C GLN A 107 -3.42 6.64 -12.11
N SER A 108 -3.57 5.90 -11.01
CA SER A 108 -4.49 4.76 -10.98
C SER A 108 -5.92 5.27 -10.97
N LEU A 109 -6.75 4.80 -11.90
CA LEU A 109 -8.18 5.08 -11.93
C LEU A 109 -8.99 4.17 -11.00
N GLU A 110 -8.34 3.36 -10.16
CA GLU A 110 -9.02 2.64 -9.10
C GLU A 110 -9.79 3.61 -8.19
N PRO A 111 -11.03 3.28 -7.77
CA PRO A 111 -11.89 4.19 -7.01
C PRO A 111 -11.22 4.76 -5.74
N GLY A 112 -10.37 3.98 -5.07
CA GLY A 112 -9.64 4.45 -3.88
C GLY A 112 -8.71 5.63 -4.16
N PHE A 113 -8.00 5.63 -5.29
CA PHE A 113 -7.10 6.72 -5.67
C PHE A 113 -7.85 7.93 -6.20
N VAL A 114 -8.90 7.70 -6.98
CA VAL A 114 -9.75 8.78 -7.48
C VAL A 114 -10.46 9.47 -6.30
N LEU A 115 -10.97 8.72 -5.31
CA LEU A 115 -11.57 9.28 -4.10
C LEU A 115 -10.58 10.16 -3.33
N LYS A 116 -9.33 9.70 -3.12
CA LYS A 116 -8.30 10.51 -2.46
C LYS A 116 -8.04 11.83 -3.21
N ARG A 117 -7.92 11.78 -4.54
CA ARG A 117 -7.72 12.98 -5.37
C ARG A 117 -8.92 13.92 -5.34
N LEU A 118 -10.14 13.40 -5.47
CA LEU A 118 -11.37 14.22 -5.37
C LEU A 118 -11.50 14.87 -3.99
N THR A 119 -11.16 14.15 -2.93
CA THR A 119 -11.15 14.70 -1.57
C THR A 119 -10.17 15.88 -1.46
N ALA A 120 -8.96 15.72 -1.99
CA ALA A 120 -7.95 16.78 -1.98
C ALA A 120 -8.32 17.98 -2.87
N SER A 121 -8.91 17.75 -4.04
CA SER A 121 -9.20 18.82 -5.01
C SER A 121 -10.51 19.56 -4.74
N LEU A 122 -11.55 18.86 -4.30
CA LEU A 122 -12.85 19.46 -4.01
C LEU A 122 -12.90 20.09 -2.64
N TYR A 123 -12.02 19.67 -1.71
CA TYR A 123 -12.01 20.09 -0.31
C TYR A 123 -13.44 20.05 0.27
N PRO A 124 -14.06 18.86 0.35
CA PRO A 124 -15.46 18.74 0.76
C PRO A 124 -15.65 19.38 2.13
N MET A 125 -16.64 20.26 2.24
CA MET A 125 -17.02 20.86 3.53
C MET A 125 -17.55 19.79 4.48
N ASP A 126 -17.64 20.09 5.77
CA ASP A 126 -18.10 19.17 6.83
C ASP A 126 -19.45 18.49 6.56
N LYS A 127 -20.26 19.06 5.65
CA LYS A 127 -21.58 18.55 5.27
C LYS A 127 -21.60 17.71 4.00
N VAL A 128 -20.47 17.49 3.31
CA VAL A 128 -20.40 16.61 2.14
C VAL A 128 -19.51 15.43 2.45
N ARG A 129 -20.05 14.23 2.29
CA ARG A 129 -19.29 12.98 2.40
C ARG A 129 -19.05 12.40 1.01
N LEU A 130 -17.80 12.04 0.75
CA LEU A 130 -17.43 11.24 -0.42
C LEU A 130 -17.19 9.80 0.02
N SER A 131 -17.75 8.83 -0.68
CA SER A 131 -17.61 7.40 -0.38
C SER A 131 -17.56 6.55 -1.65
N ILE A 132 -17.10 5.30 -1.53
CA ILE A 132 -17.13 4.33 -2.63
C ILE A 132 -18.31 3.38 -2.40
N VAL A 133 -19.21 3.29 -3.38
CA VAL A 133 -20.36 2.39 -3.37
C VAL A 133 -20.39 1.60 -4.68
N ASN A 134 -20.19 0.28 -4.60
CA ASN A 134 -20.19 -0.62 -5.77
C ASN A 134 -19.26 -0.14 -6.92
N GLY A 135 -18.05 0.29 -6.58
CA GLY A 135 -17.05 0.76 -7.55
C GLY A 135 -17.25 2.19 -8.07
N ARG A 136 -18.31 2.88 -7.62
CA ARG A 136 -18.60 4.28 -7.96
C ARG A 136 -18.29 5.19 -6.79
N ILE A 137 -17.98 6.44 -7.07
CA ILE A 137 -17.77 7.47 -6.05
C ILE A 137 -19.09 8.21 -5.87
N VAL A 138 -19.60 8.27 -4.65
CA VAL A 138 -20.85 8.95 -4.32
C VAL A 138 -20.56 10.13 -3.41
N ALA A 139 -21.01 11.32 -3.80
CA ALA A 139 -21.10 12.48 -2.95
C ALA A 139 -22.51 12.59 -2.36
N GLU A 140 -22.60 12.78 -1.05
CA GLU A 140 -23.87 12.98 -0.33
C GLU A 140 -23.78 14.15 0.65
N GLY A 141 -24.87 14.90 0.78
CA GLY A 141 -25.01 15.96 1.79
C GLY A 141 -25.45 17.31 1.23
N GLU A 142 -24.97 18.39 1.83
CA GLU A 142 -25.37 19.77 1.47
C GLU A 142 -24.16 20.60 1.03
N ALA A 143 -24.28 21.31 -0.08
CA ALA A 143 -23.22 22.17 -0.60
C ALA A 143 -23.78 23.41 -1.33
N PRO A 144 -23.04 24.53 -1.39
CA PRO A 144 -23.37 25.62 -2.30
C PRO A 144 -23.11 25.21 -3.75
N ASP A 145 -23.83 25.86 -4.65
CA ASP A 145 -23.69 25.82 -6.11
C ASP A 145 -22.23 25.77 -6.59
N THR A 146 -21.34 26.60 -6.07
CA THR A 146 -19.91 26.68 -6.44
C THR A 146 -19.13 25.39 -6.17
N TRP A 147 -19.51 24.62 -5.15
CA TRP A 147 -18.93 23.31 -4.90
C TRP A 147 -19.55 22.28 -5.85
N ILE A 148 -20.88 22.32 -6.02
CA ILE A 148 -21.62 21.40 -6.91
C ILE A 148 -21.12 21.53 -8.36
N ASP A 149 -20.82 22.74 -8.84
CA ASP A 149 -20.30 22.97 -10.19
C ASP A 149 -18.90 22.41 -10.40
N ARG A 150 -18.02 22.55 -9.39
CA ARG A 150 -16.70 21.90 -9.39
C ARG A 150 -16.82 20.38 -9.39
N ALA A 151 -17.76 19.84 -8.60
CA ALA A 151 -18.03 18.41 -8.56
C ALA A 151 -18.59 17.88 -9.89
N ARG A 152 -19.52 18.61 -10.54
CA ARG A 152 -20.01 18.31 -11.90
C ARG A 152 -18.88 18.33 -12.93
N ALA A 153 -17.99 19.31 -12.86
CA ALA A 153 -16.84 19.38 -13.75
C ALA A 153 -15.91 18.17 -13.58
N ALA A 154 -15.63 17.78 -12.34
CA ALA A 154 -14.84 16.58 -12.05
C ALA A 154 -15.55 15.30 -12.55
N ALA A 155 -16.87 15.18 -12.38
CA ALA A 155 -17.64 14.03 -12.86
C ALA A 155 -17.55 13.87 -14.39
N ARG A 156 -17.61 14.98 -15.15
CA ARG A 156 -17.43 14.96 -16.61
C ARG A 156 -16.02 14.56 -17.05
N LEU A 157 -15.00 14.90 -16.27
CA LEU A 157 -13.63 14.46 -16.58
C LEU A 157 -13.46 12.95 -16.35
N LEU A 158 -14.17 12.38 -15.36
CA LEU A 158 -14.08 10.97 -15.03
C LEU A 158 -14.92 10.06 -15.94
N SER A 159 -15.95 10.58 -16.62
CA SER A 159 -16.76 9.76 -17.54
C SER A 159 -15.95 9.19 -18.72
N GLU A 160 -14.78 9.75 -19.01
CA GLU A 160 -13.84 9.29 -20.05
C GLU A 160 -12.94 8.13 -19.56
N GLY A 161 -13.52 7.13 -18.90
CA GLY A 161 -12.82 5.89 -18.52
C GLY A 161 -12.40 5.77 -17.04
N GLY A 162 -12.79 6.72 -16.20
CA GLY A 162 -12.69 6.62 -14.74
C GLY A 162 -13.96 6.04 -14.09
N PRO A 163 -13.97 5.90 -12.75
CA PRO A 163 -15.17 5.52 -12.02
C PRO A 163 -16.23 6.63 -12.12
N GLU A 164 -17.51 6.23 -12.17
CA GLU A 164 -18.62 7.18 -12.09
C GLU A 164 -18.51 7.99 -10.79
N PHE A 165 -18.67 9.31 -10.91
CA PHE A 165 -18.77 10.22 -9.76
C PHE A 165 -20.21 10.76 -9.67
N ASP A 166 -21.01 10.10 -8.85
CA ASP A 166 -22.41 10.42 -8.61
C ASP A 166 -22.53 11.51 -7.54
N ILE A 167 -23.10 12.65 -7.93
CA ILE A 167 -23.35 13.79 -7.04
C ILE A 167 -24.85 14.05 -6.84
N SER A 168 -25.72 13.14 -7.30
CA SER A 168 -27.17 13.30 -7.28
C SER A 168 -27.75 13.42 -5.86
N LYS A 169 -27.00 12.94 -4.86
CA LYS A 169 -27.36 13.02 -3.43
C LYS A 169 -26.85 14.27 -2.73
N VAL A 170 -26.29 15.23 -3.47
CA VAL A 170 -25.88 16.53 -2.93
C VAL A 170 -27.01 17.54 -3.16
N ARG A 171 -27.57 18.07 -2.07
CA ARG A 171 -28.56 19.14 -2.10
C ARG A 171 -27.88 20.51 -2.18
N ASP A 172 -28.36 21.34 -3.09
CA ASP A 172 -27.96 22.76 -3.16
C ASP A 172 -28.58 23.54 -2.01
N VAL A 173 -27.73 24.23 -1.25
CA VAL A 173 -28.15 25.10 -0.13
C VAL A 173 -27.75 26.56 -0.33
N SER A 174 -27.43 26.94 -1.57
CA SER A 174 -27.19 28.34 -1.96
C SER A 174 -28.40 29.24 -1.63
N PRO A 175 -28.18 30.53 -1.37
CA PRO A 175 -29.27 31.47 -1.09
C PRO A 175 -30.35 31.49 -2.18
N ASP A 176 -29.95 31.41 -3.44
CA ASP A 176 -30.86 31.41 -4.59
C ASP A 176 -31.73 30.15 -4.62
N ALA A 177 -31.15 28.97 -4.33
CA ALA A 177 -31.90 27.73 -4.23
C ALA A 177 -32.94 27.77 -3.10
N ARG A 178 -32.58 28.32 -1.93
CA ARG A 178 -33.51 28.50 -0.80
C ARG A 178 -34.61 29.49 -1.12
N ALA A 179 -34.29 30.59 -1.80
CA ALA A 179 -35.29 31.57 -2.23
C ALA A 179 -36.30 30.91 -3.18
N ALA A 180 -35.85 30.10 -4.14
CA ALA A 180 -36.73 29.37 -5.05
C ALA A 180 -37.67 28.38 -4.35
N GLU A 181 -37.21 27.67 -3.30
CA GLU A 181 -38.05 26.79 -2.46
C GLU A 181 -39.17 27.59 -1.73
N HIS A 182 -38.89 28.82 -1.31
CA HIS A 182 -39.86 29.67 -0.60
C HIS A 182 -40.99 30.22 -1.48
N TRP A 183 -40.81 30.29 -2.80
CA TRP A 183 -41.82 30.79 -3.75
C TRP A 183 -42.69 29.67 -4.36
N GLN A 184 -42.51 28.41 -3.95
CA GLN A 184 -43.28 27.26 -4.43
C GLN A 184 -44.49 26.89 -3.55
N TYR A 185 -44.82 27.73 -2.55
CA TYR A 185 -45.99 27.57 -1.67
C TYR A 185 -46.98 28.73 -1.82
#